data_AF-A0A9J2Q7N0-F1
#
_entry.id   AF-A0A9J2Q7N0-F1
#
_cell.length_a   1.000
_cell.length_b   1.000
_cell.length_c   1.000
_cell.angle_alpha   90.00
_cell.angle_beta   90.00
_cell.angle_gamma   90.00
#
_symmetry.space_group_name_H-M   'P 1'
#
loop_
_entity.id
_entity.type
_entity.pdbx_description
1 polymer ?
#
loop_
_entity_poly.entity_id
_entity_poly.type
_entity_poly.pdbx_seq_one_letter_code
_entity_poly.pdbx_strand_id
1 'polypeptide(L)'
;MKGREEAFRIGTELVRRYFGHRFNNNESFQADRIYQLREEDNILPLNAASSGTESRISASDMNKALIGALKPIYQEIVSPDGKTISYSDFTSSQYYNHYLDVAHQLQYVDITAATRNEKLALFLNVYNVMIIHIFAKFDPPRNIWIRRKYWYATYYVIGGELYSLQSILNGILRGNRKGVAMLWQPFGPDDRRLNVCENSTS
;
A
#
# COMPACT_ATOMS: atom_id res chain seq x y z
N MET A 1 -35.81 20.23 14.08
CA MET A 1 -35.95 20.71 12.69
C MET A 1 -34.62 21.05 12.03
N LYS A 2 -33.72 21.84 12.66
CA LYS A 2 -32.43 22.28 12.09
C LYS A 2 -31.51 21.18 11.53
N GLY A 3 -31.39 20.03 12.20
CA GLY A 3 -30.47 18.97 11.76
C GLY A 3 -30.84 18.29 10.43
N ARG A 4 -32.13 18.25 10.06
CA ARG A 4 -32.59 17.61 8.82
C ARG A 4 -32.31 18.49 7.60
N GLU A 5 -32.53 19.80 7.74
CA GLU A 5 -32.21 20.78 6.69
C GLU A 5 -30.69 20.86 6.46
N GLU A 6 -29.91 20.80 7.54
CA GLU A 6 -28.45 20.81 7.46
C GLU A 6 -27.89 19.54 6.81
N ALA A 7 -28.41 18.36 7.18
CA ALA A 7 -28.05 17.10 6.54
C ALA A 7 -28.41 17.11 5.04
N PHE A 8 -29.57 17.69 4.67
CA PHE A 8 -29.99 17.80 3.28
C PHE A 8 -29.08 18.74 2.47
N ARG A 9 -28.68 19.87 3.07
CA ARG A 9 -27.72 20.80 2.47
C ARG A 9 -26.37 20.14 2.22
N ILE A 10 -25.82 19.44 3.22
CA ILE A 10 -24.54 18.73 3.13
C ILE A 10 -24.63 17.61 2.07
N GLY A 11 -25.69 16.80 2.09
CA GLY A 11 -25.91 15.75 1.10
C GLY A 11 -25.96 16.29 -0.33
N THR A 12 -26.65 17.41 -0.54
CA THR A 12 -26.74 18.06 -1.86
C THR A 12 -25.38 18.59 -2.33
N GLU A 13 -24.59 19.16 -1.43
CA GLU A 13 -23.22 19.61 -1.73
C GLU A 13 -22.31 18.45 -2.14
N LEU A 14 -22.36 17.33 -1.42
CA LEU A 14 -21.58 16.13 -1.73
C LEU A 14 -21.96 15.51 -3.07
N VAL A 15 -23.26 15.44 -3.39
CA VAL A 15 -23.75 14.94 -4.68
C VAL A 15 -23.21 15.79 -5.83
N ARG A 16 -23.29 17.13 -5.71
CA ARG A 16 -22.76 18.04 -6.72
C ARG A 16 -21.25 17.88 -6.91
N ARG A 17 -20.50 17.78 -5.82
CA ARG A 17 -19.03 17.75 -5.85
C ARG A 17 -18.46 16.44 -6.40
N TYR A 18 -19.05 15.30 -6.05
CA TYR A 18 -18.48 13.98 -6.35
C TYR A 18 -19.24 13.20 -7.44
N PHE A 19 -20.44 13.63 -7.82
CA PHE A 19 -21.27 12.92 -8.81
C PHE A 19 -21.78 13.81 -9.96
N GLY A 20 -21.54 15.12 -9.90
CA GLY A 20 -22.09 16.11 -10.84
C GLY A 20 -21.68 15.92 -12.30
N HIS A 21 -20.58 15.22 -12.59
CA HIS A 21 -20.17 14.93 -13.98
C HIS A 21 -20.94 13.78 -14.64
N ARG A 22 -21.69 12.98 -13.86
CA ARG A 22 -22.39 11.77 -14.34
C ARG A 22 -23.91 11.90 -14.38
N PHE A 23 -24.45 12.99 -13.82
CA PHE A 23 -25.88 13.29 -13.77
C PHE A 23 -26.11 14.71 -14.30
N ASN A 24 -27.28 14.96 -14.91
CA ASN A 24 -27.64 16.31 -15.34
C ASN A 24 -27.45 17.30 -14.17
N ASN A 25 -26.92 18.50 -14.46
CA ASN A 25 -26.53 19.54 -13.48
C ASN A 25 -27.62 20.01 -12.49
N ASN A 26 -28.82 19.41 -12.52
CA ASN A 26 -29.98 19.74 -11.71
C ASN A 26 -30.39 18.66 -10.68
N GLU A 27 -29.66 17.56 -10.50
CA GLU A 27 -30.02 16.55 -9.50
C GLU A 27 -29.61 16.97 -8.06
N SER A 28 -30.56 16.88 -7.13
CA SER A 28 -30.38 17.12 -5.68
C SER A 28 -30.29 15.80 -4.89
N PHE A 29 -29.86 15.87 -3.63
CA PHE A 29 -29.78 14.70 -2.75
C PHE A 29 -31.17 14.11 -2.47
N GLN A 30 -31.30 12.80 -2.61
CA GLN A 30 -32.53 12.02 -2.39
C GLN A 30 -32.33 11.02 -1.26
N ALA A 31 -33.14 11.09 -0.20
CA ALA A 31 -32.94 10.29 1.01
C ALA A 31 -33.17 8.77 0.81
N ASP A 32 -33.89 8.39 -0.23
CA ASP A 32 -34.25 7.03 -0.65
C ASP A 32 -33.26 6.42 -1.67
N ARG A 33 -32.25 7.19 -2.09
CA ARG A 33 -31.25 6.77 -3.06
C ARG A 33 -29.95 6.38 -2.36
N ILE A 34 -29.37 5.25 -2.78
CA ILE A 34 -28.06 4.82 -2.29
C ILE A 34 -26.98 5.57 -3.08
N TYR A 35 -26.19 6.38 -2.36
CA TYR A 35 -25.01 7.05 -2.90
C TYR A 35 -23.76 6.30 -2.45
N GLN A 36 -23.05 5.70 -3.40
CA GLN A 36 -21.73 5.14 -3.14
C GLN A 36 -20.69 6.17 -3.56
N LEU A 37 -19.98 6.77 -2.59
CA LEU A 37 -18.80 7.58 -2.88
C LEU A 37 -17.80 6.68 -3.59
N ARG A 38 -17.66 6.85 -4.90
CA ARG A 38 -16.47 6.36 -5.60
C ARG A 38 -15.36 7.31 -5.16
N GLU A 39 -14.54 6.89 -4.22
CA GLU A 39 -13.17 7.36 -4.25
C GLU A 39 -12.68 7.02 -5.66
N GLU A 40 -12.47 8.04 -6.51
CA GLU A 40 -11.82 7.88 -7.82
C GLU A 40 -10.33 7.56 -7.65
N ASP A 41 -9.99 6.74 -6.67
CA ASP A 41 -8.79 5.94 -6.64
C ASP A 41 -9.34 4.51 -6.71
N ASN A 42 -9.38 3.89 -7.91
CA ASN A 42 -9.26 2.43 -7.89
C ASN A 42 -8.05 2.17 -6.99
N ILE A 43 -8.23 1.49 -5.86
CA ILE A 43 -7.16 1.14 -4.91
C ILE A 43 -6.29 0.09 -5.61
N LEU A 44 -5.66 0.48 -6.72
CA LEU A 44 -4.77 -0.34 -7.48
C LEU A 44 -3.50 -0.43 -6.63
N PRO A 45 -3.12 -1.65 -6.26
CA PRO A 45 -1.83 -1.88 -5.66
C PRO A 45 -0.76 -1.24 -6.55
N LEU A 46 0.22 -0.59 -5.94
CA LEU A 46 1.27 0.10 -6.68
C LEU A 46 2.09 -0.84 -7.56
N ASN A 47 2.12 -2.13 -7.22
CA ASN A 47 2.79 -3.17 -7.99
C ASN A 47 1.83 -4.02 -8.85
N ALA A 48 0.58 -3.60 -9.03
CA ALA A 48 -0.34 -4.24 -9.96
C ALA A 48 0.04 -3.85 -11.40
N ALA A 49 0.51 -4.81 -12.18
CA ALA A 49 0.67 -4.68 -13.63
C ALA A 49 0.02 -5.87 -14.34
N SER A 50 -0.37 -5.65 -15.59
CA SER A 50 -1.14 -6.60 -16.40
C SER A 50 -0.38 -7.92 -16.62
N SER A 51 -0.88 -8.97 -15.98
CA SER A 51 -0.83 -10.40 -16.34
C SER A 51 0.44 -10.89 -17.06
N GLY A 52 1.37 -11.45 -16.28
CA GLY A 52 2.28 -12.50 -16.70
C GLY A 52 2.03 -13.73 -15.83
N THR A 53 1.95 -14.92 -16.42
CA THR A 53 1.85 -16.17 -15.66
C THR A 53 3.24 -16.52 -15.13
N GLU A 54 3.66 -15.87 -14.06
CA GLU A 54 4.96 -16.12 -13.47
C GLU A 54 4.90 -17.27 -12.46
N SER A 55 5.92 -18.13 -12.52
CA SER A 55 6.07 -19.26 -11.60
C SER A 55 6.28 -18.75 -10.17
N ARG A 56 5.81 -19.49 -9.17
CA ARG A 56 6.00 -19.09 -7.76
C ARG A 56 7.49 -18.97 -7.43
N ILE A 57 7.87 -17.84 -6.83
CA ILE A 57 9.25 -17.56 -6.38
C ILE A 57 9.32 -17.80 -4.88
N SER A 58 10.41 -18.42 -4.39
CA SER A 58 10.61 -18.60 -2.95
C SER A 58 10.80 -17.24 -2.24
N ALA A 59 10.40 -17.13 -0.96
CA ALA A 59 10.65 -15.91 -0.20
C ALA A 59 12.13 -15.49 -0.15
N SER A 60 13.03 -16.48 -0.08
CA SER A 60 14.48 -16.25 -0.06
C SER A 60 15.00 -15.66 -1.36
N ASP A 61 14.60 -16.23 -2.51
CA ASP A 61 15.04 -15.75 -3.82
C ASP A 61 14.39 -14.41 -4.17
N MET A 62 13.13 -14.23 -3.81
CA MET A 62 12.46 -12.94 -3.94
C MET A 62 13.16 -11.85 -3.11
N ASN A 63 13.58 -12.19 -1.89
CA ASN A 63 14.34 -11.28 -1.05
C ASN A 63 15.70 -10.90 -1.67
N LYS A 64 16.41 -11.86 -2.28
CA LYS A 64 17.65 -11.58 -3.02
C LYS A 64 17.40 -10.64 -4.19
N ALA A 65 16.34 -10.87 -4.97
CA ALA A 65 15.97 -10.01 -6.10
C ALA A 65 15.64 -8.58 -5.64
N LEU A 66 14.86 -8.42 -4.56
CA LEU A 66 14.58 -7.10 -3.98
C LEU A 66 15.85 -6.37 -3.55
N ILE A 67 16.76 -7.05 -2.84
CA ILE A 67 18.03 -6.47 -2.41
C ILE A 67 18.86 -6.05 -3.63
N GLY A 68 18.89 -6.90 -4.67
CA GLY A 68 19.55 -6.61 -5.94
C GLY A 68 19.01 -5.36 -6.62
N ALA A 69 17.69 -5.18 -6.64
CA ALA A 69 17.04 -3.99 -7.21
C ALA A 69 17.24 -2.74 -6.35
N LEU A 70 17.14 -2.85 -5.02
CA LEU A 70 17.26 -1.73 -4.08
C LEU A 70 18.68 -1.14 -4.04
N LYS A 71 19.71 -2.01 -4.05
CA LYS A 71 21.10 -1.59 -3.85
C LYS A 71 21.57 -0.48 -4.79
N PRO A 72 21.42 -0.59 -6.13
CA PRO A 72 21.84 0.48 -7.03
C PRO A 72 21.00 1.75 -6.86
N ILE A 73 19.71 1.61 -6.54
CA ILE A 73 18.83 2.75 -6.29
C ILE A 73 19.31 3.55 -5.09
N TYR A 74 19.58 2.90 -3.97
CA TYR A 74 20.11 3.57 -2.78
C TYR A 74 21.42 4.29 -3.06
N GLN A 75 22.27 3.77 -3.94
CA GLN A 75 23.51 4.44 -4.32
C GLN A 75 23.28 5.72 -5.14
N GLU A 76 22.17 5.83 -5.86
CA GLU A 76 21.81 7.03 -6.64
C GLU A 76 21.03 8.05 -5.81
N ILE A 77 20.07 7.60 -4.99
CA ILE A 77 19.13 8.51 -4.33
C ILE A 77 19.62 9.03 -2.98
N VAL A 78 20.61 8.37 -2.35
CA VAL A 78 21.13 8.77 -1.04
C VAL A 78 22.31 9.72 -1.21
N SER A 79 22.28 10.85 -0.50
CA SER A 79 23.41 11.79 -0.49
C SER A 79 24.68 11.14 0.04
N PRO A 80 25.89 11.61 -0.35
CA PRO A 80 27.15 11.02 0.11
C PRO A 80 27.34 10.98 1.63
N ASP A 81 26.68 11.89 2.36
CA ASP A 81 26.70 11.95 3.83
C ASP A 81 25.65 11.04 4.49
N GLY A 82 24.81 10.36 3.71
CA GLY A 82 23.77 9.44 4.17
C GLY A 82 22.54 10.11 4.80
N LYS A 83 22.42 11.44 4.74
CA LYS A 83 21.40 12.19 5.49
C LYS A 83 20.16 12.57 4.68
N THR A 84 20.28 12.61 3.36
CA THR A 84 19.22 13.09 2.48
C THR A 84 18.92 12.04 1.42
N ILE A 85 17.64 11.89 1.08
CA ILE A 85 17.19 10.98 0.03
C ILE A 85 16.43 11.79 -1.03
N SER A 86 16.93 11.77 -2.27
CA SER A 86 16.32 12.44 -3.43
C SER A 86 15.38 11.47 -4.16
N TYR A 87 14.10 11.47 -3.80
CA TYR A 87 13.10 10.58 -4.41
C TYR A 87 12.67 11.03 -5.82
N SER A 88 12.85 12.31 -6.17
CA SER A 88 12.49 12.87 -7.49
C SER A 88 13.39 12.35 -8.62
N ASP A 89 14.63 12.01 -8.30
CA ASP A 89 15.59 11.48 -9.29
C ASP A 89 15.36 9.99 -9.56
N PHE A 90 14.61 9.32 -8.68
CA PHE A 90 14.39 7.88 -8.76
C PHE A 90 13.61 7.45 -10.01
N THR A 91 12.55 8.17 -10.39
CA THR A 91 11.73 7.80 -11.56
C THR A 91 12.48 7.95 -12.87
N SER A 92 13.57 8.73 -12.88
CA SER A 92 14.45 8.94 -14.03
C SER A 92 15.64 7.99 -14.05
N SER A 93 15.82 7.17 -12.99
CA SER A 93 16.89 6.20 -12.89
C SER A 93 16.74 5.08 -13.94
N GLN A 94 17.87 4.64 -14.50
CA GLN A 94 17.91 3.45 -15.35
C GLN A 94 17.45 2.18 -14.62
N TYR A 95 17.51 2.17 -13.27
CA TYR A 95 17.12 1.03 -12.44
C TYR A 95 15.61 1.02 -12.11
N TYR A 96 14.87 2.08 -12.46
CA TYR A 96 13.47 2.24 -12.10
C TYR A 96 12.59 1.11 -12.66
N ASN A 97 12.77 0.74 -13.93
CA ASN A 97 11.98 -0.33 -14.56
C ASN A 97 12.26 -1.69 -13.92
N HIS A 98 13.54 -2.03 -13.69
CA HIS A 98 13.90 -3.27 -13.00
C HIS A 98 13.30 -3.35 -11.60
N TYR A 99 13.27 -2.23 -10.88
CA TYR A 99 12.60 -2.14 -9.60
C TYR A 99 11.09 -2.39 -9.69
N LEU A 100 10.41 -1.83 -10.70
CA LEU A 100 8.98 -2.07 -10.91
C LEU A 100 8.71 -3.54 -11.25
N ASP A 101 9.56 -4.17 -12.05
CA ASP A 101 9.46 -5.60 -12.39
C ASP A 101 9.60 -6.47 -11.13
N VAL A 102 10.60 -6.19 -10.29
CA VAL A 102 10.80 -6.92 -9.03
C VAL A 102 9.66 -6.65 -8.03
N ALA A 103 9.15 -5.42 -7.98
CA ALA A 103 7.98 -5.10 -7.17
C ALA A 103 6.73 -5.85 -7.66
N HIS A 104 6.56 -6.01 -8.97
CA HIS A 104 5.46 -6.79 -9.57
C HIS A 104 5.55 -8.28 -9.23
N GLN A 105 6.75 -8.87 -9.28
CA GLN A 105 7.02 -10.26 -8.91
C GLN A 105 6.62 -10.63 -7.49
N LEU A 106 6.57 -9.66 -6.56
CA LEU A 106 6.07 -9.88 -5.19
C LEU A 106 4.67 -10.49 -5.16
N GLN A 107 3.86 -10.28 -6.19
CA GLN A 107 2.53 -10.88 -6.28
C GLN A 107 2.56 -12.41 -6.27
N TYR A 108 3.64 -13.02 -6.75
CA TYR A 108 3.78 -14.46 -6.96
C TYR A 108 4.71 -15.15 -5.95
N VAL A 109 5.19 -14.42 -4.94
CA VAL A 109 6.08 -14.99 -3.93
C VAL A 109 5.33 -16.01 -3.05
N ASP A 110 5.93 -17.19 -2.86
CA ASP A 110 5.45 -18.17 -1.89
C ASP A 110 6.03 -17.88 -0.51
N ILE A 111 5.18 -17.32 0.35
CA ILE A 111 5.50 -16.96 1.73
C ILE A 111 5.21 -18.13 2.68
N THR A 112 4.38 -19.09 2.26
CA THR A 112 3.84 -20.12 3.16
C THR A 112 4.91 -21.10 3.62
N ALA A 113 5.82 -21.47 2.71
CA ALA A 113 6.95 -22.36 2.99
C ALA A 113 8.14 -21.68 3.67
N ALA A 114 8.13 -20.34 3.81
CA ALA A 114 9.25 -19.58 4.34
C ALA A 114 9.36 -19.67 5.86
N THR A 115 10.59 -19.72 6.36
CA THR A 115 10.87 -19.60 7.79
C THR A 115 10.50 -18.21 8.29
N ARG A 116 10.31 -18.07 9.61
CA ARG A 116 10.03 -16.76 10.23
C ARG A 116 11.10 -15.71 9.90
N ASN A 117 12.38 -16.08 9.90
CA ASN A 117 13.45 -15.16 9.60
C ASN A 117 13.44 -14.71 8.14
N GLU A 118 13.14 -15.62 7.20
CA GLU A 118 12.99 -15.28 5.78
C GLU A 118 11.79 -14.36 5.56
N LYS A 119 10.66 -14.63 6.20
CA LYS A 119 9.48 -13.74 6.17
C LYS A 119 9.85 -12.35 6.67
N LEU A 120 10.47 -12.24 7.85
CA LEU A 120 10.86 -10.95 8.42
C LEU A 120 11.85 -10.19 7.52
N ALA A 121 12.86 -10.87 6.98
CA ALA A 121 13.83 -10.26 6.07
C ALA A 121 13.15 -9.75 4.78
N LEU A 122 12.30 -10.57 4.17
CA LEU A 122 11.52 -10.20 2.98
C LEU A 122 10.65 -8.97 3.26
N PHE A 123 9.80 -9.01 4.29
CA PHE A 123 8.87 -7.92 4.59
C PHE A 123 9.56 -6.63 5.02
N LEU A 124 10.74 -6.71 5.66
CA LEU A 124 11.54 -5.53 5.97
C LEU A 124 12.02 -4.84 4.68
N ASN A 125 12.52 -5.63 3.72
CA ASN A 125 12.95 -5.09 2.43
C ASN A 125 11.77 -4.58 1.59
N VAL A 126 10.63 -5.28 1.60
CA VAL A 126 9.41 -4.79 0.94
C VAL A 126 8.92 -3.48 1.56
N TYR A 127 8.99 -3.32 2.88
CA TYR A 127 8.62 -2.06 3.54
C TYR A 127 9.45 -0.88 3.01
N ASN A 128 10.77 -1.07 2.90
CA ASN A 128 11.69 -0.06 2.38
C ASN A 128 11.43 0.26 0.90
N VAL A 129 11.26 -0.78 0.08
CA VAL A 129 10.86 -0.67 -1.33
C VAL A 129 9.59 0.17 -1.44
N MET A 130 8.54 -0.21 -0.73
CA MET A 130 7.22 0.41 -0.82
C MET A 130 7.25 1.89 -0.42
N ILE A 131 8.04 2.29 0.60
CA ILE A 131 8.24 3.71 0.95
C ILE A 131 8.84 4.48 -0.23
N ILE A 132 9.88 3.95 -0.86
CA ILE A 132 10.53 4.59 -2.01
C ILE A 132 9.51 4.76 -3.15
N HIS A 133 8.72 3.73 -3.46
CA HIS A 133 7.67 3.82 -4.50
C HIS A 133 6.67 4.94 -4.18
N ILE A 134 6.16 4.96 -2.96
CA ILE A 134 5.15 5.93 -2.53
C ILE A 134 5.69 7.35 -2.67
N PHE A 135 6.91 7.61 -2.20
CA PHE A 135 7.48 8.96 -2.23
C PHE A 135 7.90 9.39 -3.63
N ALA A 136 8.33 8.46 -4.49
CA ALA A 136 8.62 8.76 -5.88
C ALA A 136 7.36 9.06 -6.69
N LYS A 137 6.24 8.36 -6.38
CA LYS A 137 4.97 8.55 -7.09
C LYS A 137 4.16 9.75 -6.60
N PHE A 138 4.21 10.05 -5.30
CA PHE A 138 3.32 11.02 -4.66
C PHE A 138 4.03 12.12 -3.88
N ASP A 139 5.34 12.24 -3.98
CA ASP A 139 6.20 13.05 -3.10
C ASP A 139 6.16 12.63 -1.61
N PRO A 140 7.17 13.02 -0.81
CA PRO A 140 7.11 12.89 0.65
C PRO A 140 5.90 13.63 1.25
N PRO A 141 5.26 13.07 2.30
CA PRO A 141 4.03 13.62 2.85
C PRO A 141 4.28 14.99 3.50
N ARG A 142 3.53 16.01 3.04
CA ARG A 142 3.65 17.38 3.54
C ARG A 142 2.87 17.65 4.83
N ASN A 143 1.96 16.74 5.21
CA ASN A 143 1.18 16.85 6.44
C ASN A 143 0.74 15.47 6.96
N ILE A 144 0.19 15.45 8.18
CA ILE A 144 -0.22 14.24 8.89
C ILE A 144 -1.32 13.44 8.16
N TRP A 145 -2.23 14.13 7.45
CA TRP A 145 -3.32 13.48 6.73
C TRP A 145 -2.82 12.73 5.51
N ILE A 146 -1.92 13.34 4.73
CA ILE A 146 -1.25 12.68 3.59
C ILE A 146 -0.41 11.50 4.09
N ARG A 147 0.36 11.69 5.17
CA ARG A 147 1.12 10.60 5.79
C ARG A 147 0.21 9.44 6.20
N ARG A 148 -0.96 9.73 6.77
CA ARG A 148 -1.95 8.71 7.13
C ARG A 148 -2.50 8.01 5.87
N LYS A 149 -2.81 8.75 4.80
CA LYS A 149 -3.23 8.15 3.51
C LYS A 149 -2.17 7.17 3.01
N TYR A 150 -0.89 7.56 2.97
CA TYR A 150 0.20 6.71 2.48
C TYR A 150 0.37 5.43 3.32
N TRP A 151 0.27 5.52 4.64
CA TRP A 151 0.49 4.37 5.52
C TRP A 151 -0.68 3.38 5.56
N TYR A 152 -1.91 3.87 5.37
CA TYR A 152 -3.13 3.09 5.60
C TYR A 152 -3.91 2.77 4.33
N ALA A 153 -3.76 3.55 3.25
CA ALA A 153 -4.56 3.48 2.05
C ALA A 153 -3.72 3.32 0.76
N THR A 154 -2.46 2.93 0.89
CA THR A 154 -1.60 2.55 -0.24
C THR A 154 -1.12 1.13 -0.04
N TYR A 155 -1.13 0.34 -1.12
CA TYR A 155 -1.00 -1.11 -1.03
C TYR A 155 0.00 -1.66 -2.04
N TYR A 156 0.67 -2.73 -1.66
CA TYR A 156 1.27 -3.72 -2.54
C TYR A 156 0.47 -5.02 -2.44
N VAL A 157 0.47 -5.84 -3.49
CA VAL A 157 0.06 -7.25 -3.42
C VAL A 157 1.30 -8.10 -3.23
N ILE A 158 1.30 -8.95 -2.21
CA ILE A 158 2.42 -9.83 -1.85
C ILE A 158 1.86 -11.23 -1.64
N GLY A 159 2.26 -12.20 -2.47
CA GLY A 159 1.74 -13.56 -2.42
C GLY A 159 0.22 -13.63 -2.57
N GLY A 160 -0.36 -12.76 -3.39
CA GLY A 160 -1.81 -12.68 -3.64
C GLY A 160 -2.63 -11.88 -2.62
N GLU A 161 -2.05 -11.41 -1.52
CA GLU A 161 -2.76 -10.64 -0.49
C GLU A 161 -2.32 -9.17 -0.47
N LEU A 162 -3.23 -8.26 -0.11
CA LEU A 162 -2.95 -6.82 -0.01
C LEU A 162 -2.18 -6.50 1.27
N TYR A 163 -1.18 -5.63 1.17
CA TYR A 163 -0.42 -5.12 2.30
C TYR A 163 -0.21 -3.62 2.19
N SER A 164 -0.63 -2.88 3.21
CA SER A 164 -0.24 -1.49 3.44
C SER A 164 1.04 -1.42 4.28
N LEU A 165 1.75 -0.28 4.27
CA LEU A 165 2.90 -0.05 5.15
C LEU A 165 2.56 -0.32 6.62
N GLN A 166 1.38 0.10 7.07
CA GLN A 166 0.91 -0.14 8.42
C GLN A 166 0.77 -1.65 8.70
N SER A 167 0.16 -2.40 7.78
CA SER A 167 -0.07 -3.84 7.94
C SER A 167 1.24 -4.63 7.93
N ILE A 168 2.23 -4.21 7.14
CA ILE A 168 3.57 -4.80 7.16
C ILE A 168 4.23 -4.53 8.51
N LEU A 169 4.27 -3.27 8.95
CA LEU A 169 4.95 -2.88 10.18
C LEU A 169 4.34 -3.55 11.41
N ASN A 170 3.03 -3.42 11.60
CA ASN A 170 2.38 -3.87 12.83
C ASN A 170 1.95 -5.33 12.74
N GLY A 171 1.54 -5.77 11.55
CA GLY A 171 1.03 -7.11 11.29
C GLY A 171 2.17 -8.10 11.20
N ILE A 172 3.17 -7.84 10.37
CA ILE A 172 4.26 -8.80 10.14
C ILE A 172 5.44 -8.52 11.07
N LEU A 173 6.08 -7.35 10.95
CA LEU A 173 7.35 -7.07 11.62
C LEU A 173 7.23 -7.00 13.16
N ARG A 174 6.06 -6.59 13.67
CA ARG A 174 5.77 -6.57 15.11
C ARG A 174 4.97 -7.78 15.59
N GLY A 175 4.69 -8.78 14.75
CA GLY A 175 3.96 -9.99 15.15
C GLY A 175 2.52 -9.71 15.56
N ASN A 176 1.75 -9.14 14.65
CA ASN A 176 0.33 -8.79 14.76
C ASN A 176 -0.03 -7.97 16.01
N ARG A 177 0.84 -7.04 16.38
CA ARG A 177 0.66 -6.18 17.56
C ARG A 177 -0.10 -4.92 17.20
N LYS A 178 -1.03 -4.53 18.08
CA LYS A 178 -1.77 -3.27 18.00
C LYS A 178 -0.80 -2.08 17.88
N GLY A 179 -1.05 -1.22 16.88
CA GLY A 179 -0.33 0.02 16.66
C GLY A 179 -0.81 1.14 17.60
N VAL A 180 0.00 2.19 17.73
CA VAL A 180 -0.44 3.43 18.39
C VAL A 180 -1.59 4.03 17.57
N ALA A 181 -2.68 4.41 18.26
CA ALA A 181 -3.93 4.91 17.66
C ALA A 181 -4.75 3.91 16.81
N MET A 182 -4.40 2.62 16.83
CA MET A 182 -5.30 1.58 16.30
C MET A 182 -6.27 1.14 17.39
N LEU A 183 -7.47 0.69 17.01
CA LEU A 183 -8.42 0.07 17.94
C LEU A 183 -8.18 -1.45 18.06
N TRP A 184 -7.78 -2.08 16.97
CA TRP A 184 -7.65 -3.53 16.81
C TRP A 184 -6.26 -3.93 16.32
N GLN A 185 -5.97 -5.22 16.34
CA GLN A 185 -4.79 -5.78 15.68
C GLN A 185 -4.92 -5.62 14.15
N PRO A 186 -3.80 -5.56 13.41
CA PRO A 186 -3.82 -5.48 11.94
C PRO A 186 -4.58 -6.63 11.27
N PHE A 187 -4.42 -7.86 11.77
CA PHE A 187 -5.04 -9.07 11.22
C PHE A 187 -5.93 -9.75 12.27
N GLY A 188 -7.17 -10.03 11.90
CA GLY A 188 -8.13 -10.75 12.74
C GLY A 188 -8.04 -12.27 12.55
N PRO A 189 -8.85 -13.05 13.29
CA PRO A 189 -8.85 -14.52 13.22
C PRO A 189 -9.11 -15.10 11.83
N ASP A 190 -9.96 -14.43 11.04
CA ASP A 190 -10.33 -14.86 9.69
C ASP A 190 -9.41 -14.28 8.59
N ASP A 191 -8.42 -13.49 8.96
CA ASP A 191 -7.49 -12.87 8.00
C ASP A 191 -6.40 -13.87 7.60
N ARG A 192 -6.34 -14.21 6.32
CA ARG A 192 -5.35 -15.17 5.77
C ARG A 192 -3.90 -14.77 6.05
N ARG A 193 -3.63 -13.47 6.20
CA ARG A 193 -2.30 -12.93 6.48
C ARG A 193 -1.86 -13.22 7.92
N LEU A 194 -2.77 -13.60 8.81
CA LEU A 194 -2.43 -14.01 10.18
C LEU A 194 -1.46 -15.20 10.20
N ASN A 195 -1.64 -16.17 9.30
CA ASN A 195 -0.75 -17.33 9.13
C ASN A 195 0.68 -16.95 8.69
N VAL A 196 0.87 -15.74 8.15
CA VAL A 196 2.20 -15.22 7.82
C VAL A 196 2.91 -14.74 9.09
N CYS A 197 2.15 -14.24 10.06
CA CYS A 197 2.66 -13.76 11.35
C CYS A 197 2.92 -14.89 12.35
N GLU A 198 2.02 -15.87 12.37
CA GLU A 198 2.00 -16.98 13.33
C GLU A 198 2.83 -18.16 12.79
N ASN A 199 3.44 -18.91 13.70
CA ASN A 199 4.40 -19.95 13.34
C ASN A 199 3.71 -21.09 12.56
N SER A 200 4.35 -21.55 11.48
CA SER A 200 4.32 -22.98 11.16
C SER A 200 5.06 -23.67 12.31
N THR A 201 4.34 -24.11 13.33
CA THR A 201 4.92 -24.97 14.37
C THR A 201 5.38 -26.27 13.71
N SER A 202 6.70 -26.45 13.61
CA SER A 202 7.31 -27.78 13.51
C SER A 202 6.94 -28.65 14.70
#